data_AF-A0A7M3NKP9-F1
#
_entry.id   AF-A0A7M3NKP9-F1
#
_cell.length_a   1.000
_cell.length_b   1.000
_cell.length_c   1.000
_cell.angle_alpha   90.00
_cell.angle_beta   90.00
_cell.angle_gamma   90.00
#
_symmetry.space_group_name_H-M   'P 1'
#
loop_
_entity.id
_entity.type
_entity.pdbx_description
1 polymer ?
#
loop_
_entity_poly.entity_id
_entity_poly.type
_entity_poly.pdbx_seq_one_letter_code
_entity_poly.pdbx_strand_id
1 'polypeptide(L)'
;DIAAELDIAAARTRDRGDWTGSSSLLTRAASLTADPPARARRLLDAAEASAVAGSPGRAQALLDEAAVHRQDRLYNGLAQRVQARIHRLTGAPAAATDALLSAARELGPVDIRLARDILVEALVQAQISGSLAPPGASRRGVAEAARSLQLPAGLPATTGDVVLEADTAVHLEGLTSAAPRLQQAIKAVREEKPTAPELFQWLAAACAHATILGDDIALHELARRLHAEATRRGAVIPMALALSHTALSELIAGHIAESERFFDQRAALEEVRGSQQGLGALLVAAWRGRFEEARTLTEAVREHAARTGQGYQLVFLDYARCVVELSRCRYNEAYLSLEGQIGDTSQVKFALVDMVEAASRSGRQDEALDVLDDLSRLADRTPVPGLLGDLARARALTAPDPSSAETLYRLAVRHHEDARGPLRLARSHQLYGEWLRRERRPKEARRELRTAYELFDAMGALGHASRTAQELAAAGATPPTAANAPGGGDRLTPQEARVARLAAGGATNGEIAAQLYLSVHTVDYHLRKVFRKLDIHSRRELADRRDRITSA
;
A
#
# COMPACT_ATOMS: atom_id res chain seq x y z
N ASP A 1 -15.34 24.22 -42.58
CA ASP A 1 -14.53 23.00 -42.71
C ASP A 1 -15.07 21.99 -41.71
N ILE A 2 -15.67 20.90 -42.19
CA ILE A 2 -16.36 19.92 -41.33
C ILE A 2 -15.38 19.26 -40.35
N ALA A 3 -14.11 19.05 -40.74
CA ALA A 3 -13.11 18.45 -39.87
C ALA A 3 -12.82 19.36 -38.66
N ALA A 4 -12.69 20.67 -38.88
CA ALA A 4 -12.48 21.65 -37.80
C ALA A 4 -13.69 21.76 -36.84
N GLU A 5 -14.92 21.65 -37.35
CA GLU A 5 -16.12 21.64 -36.50
C GLU A 5 -16.17 20.40 -35.60
N LEU A 6 -15.73 19.25 -36.11
CA LEU A 6 -15.61 18.02 -35.34
C LEU A 6 -14.52 18.11 -34.27
N ASP A 7 -13.40 18.80 -34.53
CA ASP A 7 -12.36 19.05 -33.51
C ASP A 7 -12.91 19.86 -32.33
N ILE A 8 -13.70 20.91 -32.63
CA ILE A 8 -14.37 21.73 -31.59
C ILE A 8 -15.39 20.89 -30.81
N ALA A 9 -16.16 20.05 -31.49
CA ALA A 9 -17.11 19.15 -30.85
C ALA A 9 -16.40 18.14 -29.94
N ALA A 10 -15.28 17.57 -30.40
CA ALA A 10 -14.45 16.64 -29.64
C ALA A 10 -13.92 17.28 -28.34
N ALA A 11 -13.41 18.52 -28.44
CA ALA A 11 -12.97 19.28 -27.27
C ALA A 11 -14.11 19.46 -26.24
N ARG A 12 -15.31 19.81 -26.69
CA ARG A 12 -16.49 19.95 -25.81
C ARG A 12 -16.91 18.63 -25.16
N THR A 13 -16.85 17.51 -25.88
CA THR A 13 -17.14 16.18 -25.29
C THR A 13 -16.10 15.79 -24.26
N ARG A 14 -14.82 16.06 -24.53
CA ARG A 14 -13.71 15.85 -23.60
C ARG A 14 -13.88 16.67 -22.33
N ASP A 15 -14.25 17.95 -22.43
CA ASP A 15 -14.44 18.83 -21.28
C ASP A 15 -15.60 18.36 -20.37
N ARG A 16 -16.53 17.55 -20.90
CA ARG A 16 -17.61 16.88 -20.15
C ARG A 16 -17.23 15.50 -19.64
N GLY A 17 -16.01 15.04 -19.87
CA GLY A 17 -15.51 13.72 -19.48
C GLY A 17 -15.83 12.58 -20.44
N ASP A 18 -16.46 12.84 -21.59
CA ASP A 18 -16.75 11.83 -22.62
C ASP A 18 -15.57 11.67 -23.60
N TRP A 19 -14.59 10.89 -23.15
CA TRP A 19 -13.38 10.58 -23.91
C TRP A 19 -13.63 9.61 -25.08
N THR A 20 -14.63 8.73 -24.94
CA THR A 20 -15.02 7.79 -26.01
C THR A 20 -15.68 8.53 -27.18
N GLY A 21 -16.58 9.47 -26.88
CA GLY A 21 -17.18 10.36 -27.86
C GLY A 21 -16.14 11.26 -28.53
N SER A 22 -15.25 11.86 -27.75
CA SER A 22 -14.14 12.67 -28.26
C SER A 22 -13.27 11.90 -29.25
N SER A 23 -12.84 10.67 -28.89
CA SER A 23 -12.07 9.80 -29.78
C SER A 23 -12.81 9.51 -31.09
N SER A 24 -14.11 9.23 -31.03
CA SER A 24 -14.93 8.93 -32.21
C SER A 24 -15.04 10.14 -33.15
N LEU A 25 -15.24 11.34 -32.60
CA LEU A 25 -15.31 12.59 -33.36
C LEU A 25 -13.97 12.92 -34.03
N LEU A 26 -12.84 12.76 -33.32
CA LEU A 26 -11.50 12.98 -33.85
C LEU A 26 -11.14 11.97 -34.95
N THR A 27 -11.51 10.69 -34.79
CA THR A 27 -11.37 9.69 -35.86
C THR A 27 -12.17 10.10 -37.10
N ARG A 28 -13.39 10.63 -36.92
CA ARG A 28 -14.20 11.11 -38.04
C ARG A 28 -13.57 12.34 -38.70
N ALA A 29 -13.08 13.30 -37.92
CA ALA A 29 -12.38 14.48 -38.41
C ALA A 29 -11.16 14.08 -39.25
N ALA A 30 -10.35 13.12 -38.76
CA ALA A 30 -9.21 12.57 -39.49
C ALA A 30 -9.62 11.95 -40.84
N SER A 31 -10.72 11.19 -40.89
CA SER A 31 -11.21 10.58 -42.14
C SER A 31 -11.65 11.59 -43.22
N LEU A 32 -11.96 12.83 -42.83
CA LEU A 32 -12.35 13.92 -43.71
C LEU A 32 -11.19 14.87 -44.05
N THR A 33 -9.98 14.57 -43.55
CA THR A 33 -8.80 15.42 -43.71
C THR A 33 -7.92 14.92 -44.84
N ALA A 34 -7.74 15.74 -45.88
CA ALA A 34 -6.86 15.41 -47.01
C ALA A 34 -5.37 15.64 -46.71
N ASP A 35 -5.05 16.65 -45.89
CA ASP A 35 -3.67 16.99 -45.51
C ASP A 35 -3.07 15.91 -44.58
N PRO A 36 -2.00 15.19 -44.98
CA PRO A 36 -1.48 14.08 -44.19
C PRO A 36 -0.99 14.47 -42.77
N PRO A 37 -0.23 15.58 -42.56
CA PRO A 37 0.15 16.03 -41.23
C PRO A 37 -1.05 16.36 -40.32
N ALA A 38 -2.05 17.09 -40.82
CA ALA A 38 -3.26 17.39 -40.04
C ALA A 38 -4.07 16.12 -39.72
N ARG A 39 -4.16 15.17 -40.66
CA ARG A 39 -4.80 13.88 -40.43
C ARG A 39 -4.10 13.08 -39.34
N ALA A 40 -2.77 13.00 -39.39
CA ALA A 40 -1.96 12.28 -38.41
C ALA A 40 -2.11 12.86 -36.99
N ARG A 41 -2.13 14.19 -36.85
CA ARG A 41 -2.40 14.87 -35.56
C ARG A 41 -3.76 14.52 -34.99
N ARG A 42 -4.82 14.53 -35.80
CA ARG A 42 -6.17 14.13 -35.37
C ARG A 42 -6.25 12.65 -34.96
N LEU A 43 -5.55 11.76 -35.67
CA LEU A 43 -5.45 10.34 -35.29
C LEU A 43 -4.72 10.17 -33.95
N LEU A 44 -3.63 10.92 -33.72
CA LEU A 44 -2.90 10.92 -32.46
C LEU A 44 -3.79 11.41 -31.30
N ASP A 45 -4.50 12.52 -31.47
CA ASP A 45 -5.45 13.03 -30.46
C ASP A 45 -6.58 12.02 -30.21
N ALA A 46 -7.06 11.34 -31.26
CA ALA A 46 -8.07 10.28 -31.14
C ALA A 46 -7.53 9.07 -30.36
N ALA A 47 -6.27 8.70 -30.58
CA ALA A 47 -5.58 7.62 -29.89
C ALA A 47 -5.38 7.97 -28.41
N GLU A 48 -4.97 9.22 -28.10
CA GLU A 48 -4.86 9.72 -26.72
C GLU A 48 -6.22 9.63 -26.01
N ALA A 49 -7.29 10.11 -26.63
CA ALA A 49 -8.63 10.04 -26.08
C ALA A 49 -9.10 8.59 -25.85
N SER A 50 -8.82 7.68 -26.78
CA SER A 50 -9.09 6.24 -26.60
C SER A 50 -8.30 5.62 -25.43
N ALA A 51 -7.04 6.01 -25.25
CA ALA A 51 -6.23 5.54 -24.13
C ALA A 51 -6.77 6.08 -22.79
N VAL A 52 -7.13 7.35 -22.71
CA VAL A 52 -7.74 7.94 -21.49
C VAL A 52 -9.10 7.29 -21.19
N ALA A 53 -9.87 6.93 -22.22
CA ALA A 53 -11.12 6.18 -22.10
C ALA A 53 -10.94 4.69 -21.71
N GLY A 54 -9.70 4.21 -21.55
CA GLY A 54 -9.44 2.82 -21.17
C GLY A 54 -9.63 1.80 -22.29
N SER A 55 -9.51 2.22 -23.57
CA SER A 55 -9.64 1.36 -24.75
C SER A 55 -8.30 1.13 -25.46
N PRO A 56 -7.36 0.35 -24.88
CA PRO A 56 -5.99 0.22 -25.38
C PRO A 56 -5.92 -0.34 -26.81
N GLY A 57 -6.78 -1.31 -27.17
CA GLY A 57 -6.80 -1.87 -28.53
C GLY A 57 -7.19 -0.85 -29.60
N ARG A 58 -8.21 -0.02 -29.32
CA ARG A 58 -8.61 1.08 -30.22
C ARG A 58 -7.54 2.15 -30.29
N ALA A 59 -6.94 2.51 -29.15
CA ALA A 59 -5.85 3.47 -29.08
C ALA A 59 -4.64 3.03 -29.92
N GLN A 60 -4.25 1.74 -29.82
CA GLN A 60 -3.15 1.19 -30.61
C GLN A 60 -3.47 1.23 -32.11
N ALA A 61 -4.67 0.81 -32.53
CA ALA A 61 -5.05 0.84 -33.94
C ALA A 61 -5.04 2.27 -34.53
N LEU A 62 -5.49 3.28 -33.77
CA LEU A 62 -5.44 4.68 -34.19
C LEU A 62 -4.00 5.23 -34.24
N LEU A 63 -3.16 4.82 -33.29
CA LEU A 63 -1.74 5.22 -33.26
C LEU A 63 -0.95 4.57 -34.40
N ASP A 64 -1.25 3.32 -34.75
CA ASP A 64 -0.63 2.61 -35.88
C ASP A 64 -1.02 3.23 -37.23
N GLU A 65 -2.24 3.78 -37.35
CA GLU A 65 -2.69 4.54 -38.53
C GLU A 65 -2.02 5.93 -38.60
N ALA A 66 -1.60 6.48 -37.47
CA ALA A 66 -0.95 7.77 -37.40
C ALA A 66 0.50 7.66 -37.89
N ALA A 67 0.81 8.24 -39.05
CA ALA A 67 2.15 8.18 -39.63
C ALA A 67 3.22 8.83 -38.73
N VAL A 68 4.43 8.25 -38.68
CA VAL A 68 5.59 8.87 -38.01
C VAL A 68 6.17 9.98 -38.89
N HIS A 69 6.46 11.14 -38.30
CA HIS A 69 6.99 12.30 -39.03
C HIS A 69 8.43 12.60 -38.62
N ARG A 70 9.41 12.23 -39.46
CA ARG A 70 10.86 12.34 -39.15
C ARG A 70 11.32 13.73 -38.71
N GLN A 71 10.65 14.80 -39.16
CA GLN A 71 11.04 16.19 -38.87
C GLN A 71 10.24 16.83 -37.72
N ASP A 72 9.18 16.20 -37.20
CA ASP A 72 8.32 16.78 -36.15
C ASP A 72 8.57 16.07 -34.80
N ARG A 73 9.58 16.56 -34.06
CA ARG A 73 9.97 16.03 -32.74
C ARG A 73 8.83 16.13 -31.72
N LEU A 74 8.05 17.22 -31.77
CA LEU A 74 6.91 17.42 -30.87
C LEU A 74 5.87 16.32 -31.08
N TYR A 75 5.47 16.10 -32.34
CA TYR A 75 4.53 15.05 -32.69
C TYR A 75 5.04 13.64 -32.30
N ASN A 76 6.29 13.31 -32.63
CA ASN A 76 6.83 11.99 -32.32
C ASN A 76 6.93 11.74 -30.81
N GLY A 77 7.30 12.76 -30.03
CA GLY A 77 7.31 12.68 -28.58
C GLY A 77 5.93 12.46 -27.97
N LEU A 78 4.91 13.17 -28.48
CA LEU A 78 3.51 12.96 -28.06
C LEU A 78 3.00 11.56 -28.44
N ALA A 79 3.35 11.06 -29.62
CA ALA A 79 3.05 9.68 -30.04
C ALA A 79 3.65 8.65 -29.08
N GLN A 80 4.90 8.82 -28.66
CA GLN A 80 5.53 7.96 -27.66
C GLN A 80 4.86 8.07 -26.28
N ARG A 81 4.43 9.26 -25.87
CA ARG A 81 3.64 9.43 -24.62
C ARG A 81 2.30 8.67 -24.71
N VAL A 82 1.62 8.67 -25.85
CA VAL A 82 0.38 7.89 -26.05
C VAL A 82 0.68 6.38 -26.02
N GLN A 83 1.74 5.92 -26.69
CA GLN A 83 2.19 4.52 -26.65
C GLN A 83 2.45 4.07 -25.21
N ALA A 84 3.10 4.90 -24.39
CA ALA A 84 3.31 4.60 -22.98
C ALA A 84 2.01 4.45 -22.19
N ARG A 85 1.00 5.30 -22.47
CA ARG A 85 -0.31 5.20 -21.82
C ARG A 85 -1.02 3.90 -22.20
N ILE A 86 -0.87 3.42 -23.44
CA ILE A 86 -1.36 2.11 -23.88
C ILE A 86 -0.67 1.00 -23.09
N HIS A 87 0.66 1.00 -23.02
CA HIS A 87 1.41 0.00 -22.24
C HIS A 87 1.00 -0.07 -20.77
N ARG A 88 0.74 1.08 -20.14
CA ARG A 88 0.23 1.15 -18.77
C ARG A 88 -1.14 0.49 -18.62
N LEU A 89 -2.05 0.68 -19.58
CA LEU A 89 -3.38 0.04 -19.58
C LEU A 89 -3.28 -1.47 -19.75
N THR A 90 -2.33 -1.94 -20.54
CA THR A 90 -2.10 -3.38 -20.78
C THR A 90 -1.20 -4.02 -19.73
N GLY A 91 -0.84 -3.31 -18.65
CA GLY A 91 -0.06 -3.86 -17.53
C GLY A 91 1.41 -4.12 -17.86
N ALA A 92 2.02 -3.32 -18.73
CA ALA A 92 3.43 -3.42 -19.13
C ALA A 92 4.24 -2.18 -18.67
N PRO A 93 4.54 -2.04 -17.36
CA PRO A 93 5.11 -0.82 -16.80
C PRO A 93 6.52 -0.51 -17.33
N ALA A 94 7.35 -1.53 -17.60
CA ALA A 94 8.68 -1.32 -18.16
C ALA A 94 8.65 -0.75 -19.58
N ALA A 95 7.76 -1.26 -20.44
CA ALA A 95 7.54 -0.73 -21.78
C ALA A 95 6.96 0.69 -21.74
N ALA A 96 6.07 0.96 -20.77
CA ALA A 96 5.56 2.31 -20.54
C ALA A 96 6.68 3.28 -20.16
N THR A 97 7.57 2.91 -19.24
CA THR A 97 8.73 3.73 -18.87
C THR A 97 9.65 3.99 -20.07
N ASP A 98 9.98 2.96 -20.86
CA ASP A 98 10.87 3.12 -22.02
C ASP A 98 10.29 4.08 -23.07
N ALA A 99 8.99 3.94 -23.36
CA ALA A 99 8.27 4.86 -24.25
C ALA A 99 8.25 6.31 -23.68
N LEU A 100 8.08 6.50 -22.37
CA LEU A 100 8.14 7.83 -21.74
C LEU A 100 9.55 8.43 -21.78
N LEU A 101 10.60 7.62 -21.61
CA LEU A 101 11.99 8.06 -21.77
C LEU A 101 12.31 8.41 -23.22
N SER A 102 11.74 7.69 -24.19
CA SER A 102 11.81 8.06 -25.61
C SER A 102 11.10 9.39 -25.87
N ALA A 103 9.88 9.56 -25.36
CA ALA A 103 9.10 10.79 -25.47
C ALA A 103 9.85 12.00 -24.90
N ALA A 104 10.39 11.88 -23.69
CA ALA A 104 11.16 12.95 -23.05
C ALA A 104 12.41 13.34 -23.84
N ARG A 105 13.12 12.39 -24.45
CA ARG A 105 14.28 12.67 -25.32
C ARG A 105 13.90 13.39 -26.61
N GLU A 106 12.78 13.04 -27.22
CA GLU A 106 12.26 13.74 -28.40
C GLU A 106 11.86 15.19 -28.05
N LEU A 107 11.16 15.35 -26.93
CA LEU A 107 10.57 16.62 -26.50
C LEU A 107 11.56 17.58 -25.86
N GLY A 108 12.62 17.09 -25.21
CA GLY A 108 13.59 17.93 -24.50
C GLY A 108 14.09 19.17 -25.27
N PRO A 109 14.50 19.03 -26.55
CA PRO A 109 14.95 20.16 -27.37
C PRO A 109 13.85 21.15 -27.80
N VAL A 110 12.57 20.78 -27.73
CA VAL A 110 11.45 21.59 -28.23
C VAL A 110 10.55 22.13 -27.10
N ASP A 111 10.35 21.35 -26.05
CA ASP A 111 9.56 21.70 -24.87
C ASP A 111 10.13 20.95 -23.65
N ILE A 112 11.06 21.60 -22.97
CA ILE A 112 11.72 21.05 -21.78
C ILE A 112 10.75 20.84 -20.61
N ARG A 113 9.67 21.63 -20.51
CA ARG A 113 8.68 21.49 -19.43
C ARG A 113 7.91 20.18 -19.60
N LEU A 114 7.34 20.00 -20.78
CA LEU A 114 6.60 18.78 -21.09
C LEU A 114 7.49 17.54 -20.99
N ALA A 115 8.74 17.63 -21.44
CA ALA A 115 9.69 16.53 -21.31
C ALA A 115 9.91 16.13 -19.84
N ARG A 116 10.06 17.11 -18.94
CA ARG A 116 10.26 16.85 -17.49
C ARG A 116 8.99 16.36 -16.80
N ASP A 117 7.81 16.84 -17.18
CA ASP A 117 6.53 16.30 -16.69
C ASP A 117 6.35 14.82 -17.10
N ILE A 118 6.73 14.47 -18.33
CA ILE A 118 6.74 13.09 -18.82
C ILE A 118 7.73 12.22 -18.02
N LEU A 119 8.87 12.76 -17.58
CA LEU A 119 9.79 12.02 -16.71
C LEU A 119 9.17 11.73 -15.33
N VAL A 120 8.27 12.57 -14.82
CA VAL A 120 7.51 12.24 -13.60
C VAL A 120 6.52 11.10 -13.84
N GLU A 121 5.89 11.02 -15.02
CA GLU A 121 5.10 9.84 -15.40
C GLU A 121 5.99 8.58 -15.48
N ALA A 122 7.18 8.72 -16.07
CA ALA A 122 8.15 7.62 -16.23
C ALA A 122 8.61 7.11 -14.86
N LEU A 123 8.84 8.01 -13.91
CA LEU A 123 9.17 7.69 -12.53
C LEU A 123 8.10 6.78 -11.90
N VAL A 124 6.82 7.14 -12.00
CA VAL A 124 5.72 6.35 -11.42
C VAL A 124 5.64 4.96 -12.06
N GLN A 125 5.87 4.83 -13.37
CA GLN A 125 5.89 3.52 -14.03
C GLN A 125 7.13 2.69 -13.67
N ALA A 126 8.31 3.31 -13.61
CA ALA A 126 9.54 2.66 -13.20
C ALA A 126 9.46 2.14 -11.75
N GLN A 127 8.74 2.85 -10.89
CA GLN A 127 8.45 2.39 -9.54
C GLN A 127 7.60 1.12 -9.52
N ILE A 128 6.57 1.03 -10.37
CA ILE A 128 5.74 -0.18 -10.49
C ILE A 128 6.57 -1.35 -11.02
N SER A 129 7.46 -1.11 -11.99
CA SER A 129 8.38 -2.13 -12.49
C SER A 129 9.30 -2.69 -11.39
N GLY A 130 9.69 -1.86 -10.41
CA GLY A 130 10.43 -2.28 -9.22
C GLY A 130 11.70 -3.05 -9.56
N SER A 131 11.95 -4.16 -8.85
CA SER A 131 13.13 -5.02 -9.06
C SER A 131 13.14 -5.77 -10.39
N LEU A 132 12.01 -5.83 -11.11
CA LEU A 132 11.91 -6.46 -12.44
C LEU A 132 12.15 -5.45 -13.58
N ALA A 133 12.43 -4.19 -13.27
CA ALA A 133 12.71 -3.18 -14.28
C ALA A 133 14.01 -3.52 -15.03
N PRO A 134 14.02 -3.52 -16.38
CA PRO A 134 15.27 -3.60 -17.12
C PRO A 134 16.09 -2.31 -16.85
N PRO A 135 17.44 -2.36 -16.93
CA PRO A 135 18.30 -1.23 -16.52
C PRO A 135 17.90 0.12 -17.13
N GLY A 136 17.58 0.15 -18.43
CA GLY A 136 17.17 1.36 -19.15
C GLY A 136 15.80 1.91 -18.77
N ALA A 137 14.91 1.10 -18.19
CA ALA A 137 13.56 1.48 -17.76
C ALA A 137 13.42 1.46 -16.22
N SER A 138 14.54 1.52 -15.51
CA SER A 138 14.60 1.61 -14.05
C SER A 138 14.44 3.04 -13.56
N ARG A 139 14.15 3.24 -12.26
CA ARG A 139 14.12 4.59 -11.68
C ARG A 139 15.47 5.30 -11.79
N ARG A 140 16.58 4.55 -11.77
CA ARG A 140 17.92 5.09 -12.05
C ARG A 140 18.04 5.59 -13.49
N GLY A 141 17.49 4.87 -14.47
CA GLY A 141 17.42 5.32 -15.86
C GLY A 141 16.62 6.62 -16.01
N VAL A 142 15.51 6.75 -15.27
CA VAL A 142 14.74 8.01 -15.20
C VAL A 142 15.56 9.16 -14.59
N ALA A 143 16.29 8.90 -13.50
CA ALA A 143 17.16 9.88 -12.87
C ALA A 143 18.30 10.34 -13.80
N GLU A 144 18.90 9.42 -14.55
CA GLU A 144 19.93 9.74 -15.55
C GLU A 144 19.37 10.59 -16.70
N ALA A 145 18.15 10.28 -17.16
CA ALA A 145 17.46 11.09 -18.16
C ALA A 145 17.12 12.50 -17.63
N ALA A 146 16.62 12.62 -16.40
CA ALA A 146 16.37 13.90 -15.74
C ALA A 146 17.63 14.77 -15.64
N ARG A 147 18.77 14.15 -15.30
CA ARG A 147 20.08 14.84 -15.29
C ARG A 147 20.53 15.32 -16.66
N SER A 148 20.13 14.65 -17.74
CA SER A 148 20.42 15.10 -19.11
C SER A 148 19.46 16.19 -19.62
N LEU A 149 18.29 16.31 -18.99
CA LEU A 149 17.22 17.25 -19.34
C LEU A 149 17.03 18.28 -18.22
N GLN A 150 18.10 19.00 -17.89
CA GLN A 150 18.07 20.01 -16.83
C GLN A 150 17.21 21.20 -17.23
N LEU A 151 16.48 21.75 -16.26
CA LEU A 151 15.75 23.00 -16.43
C LEU A 151 16.77 24.14 -16.62
N PRO A 152 16.67 24.98 -17.67
CA PRO A 152 17.61 26.07 -17.88
C PRO A 152 17.59 27.10 -16.74
N ALA A 153 18.73 27.72 -16.47
CA ALA A 153 18.85 28.76 -15.47
C ALA A 153 17.85 29.91 -15.75
N GLY A 154 17.09 30.32 -14.72
CA GLY A 154 16.10 31.39 -14.80
C GLY A 154 14.66 30.95 -15.08
N LEU A 155 14.43 29.68 -15.47
CA LEU A 155 13.09 29.11 -15.54
C LEU A 155 12.64 28.66 -14.13
N PRO A 156 11.51 29.16 -13.58
CA PRO A 156 11.07 28.79 -12.24
C PRO A 156 10.68 27.31 -12.13
N ALA A 157 11.17 26.57 -11.14
CA ALA A 157 10.79 25.17 -10.97
C ALA A 157 9.28 25.02 -10.67
N THR A 158 8.64 24.05 -11.31
CA THR A 158 7.28 23.59 -10.96
C THR A 158 7.32 22.56 -9.84
N THR A 159 6.16 22.21 -9.28
CA THR A 159 6.05 21.09 -8.33
C THR A 159 6.52 19.77 -8.95
N GLY A 160 6.21 19.52 -10.23
CA GLY A 160 6.72 18.36 -10.97
C GLY A 160 8.25 18.33 -11.04
N ASP A 161 8.89 19.48 -11.26
CA ASP A 161 10.35 19.59 -11.24
C ASP A 161 10.93 19.25 -9.86
N VAL A 162 10.34 19.77 -8.78
CA VAL A 162 10.80 19.49 -7.41
C VAL A 162 10.67 18.00 -7.08
N VAL A 163 9.58 17.35 -7.49
CA VAL A 163 9.37 15.90 -7.34
C VAL A 163 10.43 15.10 -8.11
N LEU A 164 10.69 15.47 -9.36
CA LEU A 164 11.66 14.78 -10.21
C LEU A 164 13.09 14.90 -9.68
N GLU A 165 13.50 16.09 -9.26
CA GLU A 165 14.84 16.34 -8.71
C GLU A 165 15.04 15.63 -7.36
N ALA A 166 14.00 15.60 -6.51
CA ALA A 166 14.06 14.86 -5.25
C ALA A 166 14.25 13.35 -5.48
N ASP A 167 13.50 12.76 -6.43
CA ASP A 167 13.68 11.35 -6.79
C ASP A 167 15.06 11.08 -7.38
N THR A 168 15.50 11.94 -8.30
CA THR A 168 16.81 11.86 -8.95
C THR A 168 17.94 11.85 -7.92
N ALA A 169 17.86 12.72 -6.92
CA ALA A 169 18.83 12.77 -5.83
C ALA A 169 18.90 11.45 -5.05
N VAL A 170 17.77 10.77 -4.79
CA VAL A 170 17.80 9.47 -4.09
C VAL A 170 18.61 8.43 -4.87
N HIS A 171 18.44 8.35 -6.20
CA HIS A 171 19.10 7.33 -7.02
C HIS A 171 20.56 7.64 -7.36
N LEU A 172 20.93 8.93 -7.40
CA LEU A 172 22.26 9.37 -7.82
C LEU A 172 23.16 9.80 -6.65
N GLU A 173 22.58 10.29 -5.55
CA GLU A 173 23.30 10.86 -4.40
C GLU A 173 23.05 10.08 -3.09
N GLY A 174 22.08 9.16 -3.09
CA GLY A 174 21.66 8.38 -1.91
C GLY A 174 20.66 9.10 -1.01
N LEU A 175 20.00 8.35 -0.13
CA LEU A 175 18.90 8.84 0.70
C LEU A 175 19.34 9.96 1.66
N THR A 176 20.56 9.89 2.19
CA THR A 176 21.10 10.90 3.13
C THR A 176 21.05 12.30 2.52
N SER A 177 21.57 12.46 1.30
CA SER A 177 21.62 13.75 0.60
C SER A 177 20.26 14.17 0.05
N ALA A 178 19.41 13.19 -0.27
CA ALA A 178 18.11 13.43 -0.90
C ALA A 178 16.99 13.77 0.09
N ALA A 179 17.11 13.40 1.37
CA ALA A 179 16.01 13.52 2.34
C ALA A 179 15.40 14.94 2.45
N PRO A 180 16.18 16.04 2.53
CA PRO A 180 15.60 17.39 2.55
C PRO A 180 14.81 17.73 1.27
N ARG A 181 15.26 17.22 0.12
CA ARG A 181 14.58 17.42 -1.17
C ARG A 181 13.29 16.63 -1.25
N LEU A 182 13.26 15.40 -0.73
CA LEU A 182 12.02 14.61 -0.61
C LEU A 182 11.01 15.30 0.30
N GLN A 183 11.44 15.84 1.44
CA GLN A 183 10.56 16.61 2.34
C GLN A 183 10.00 17.86 1.65
N GLN A 184 10.83 18.58 0.89
CA GLN A 184 10.40 19.72 0.09
C GLN A 184 9.40 19.32 -1.01
N ALA A 185 9.62 18.21 -1.71
CA ALA A 185 8.71 17.69 -2.72
C ALA A 185 7.34 17.32 -2.12
N ILE A 186 7.33 16.60 -1.00
CA ILE A 186 6.11 16.27 -0.26
C ILE A 186 5.34 17.55 0.13
N LYS A 187 6.05 18.56 0.64
CA LYS A 187 5.44 19.86 1.00
C LYS A 187 4.85 20.56 -0.23
N ALA A 188 5.60 20.66 -1.33
CA ALA A 188 5.13 21.30 -2.56
C ALA A 188 3.85 20.63 -3.09
N VAL A 189 3.81 19.29 -3.11
CA VAL A 189 2.62 18.53 -3.54
C VAL A 189 1.44 18.75 -2.58
N ARG A 190 1.67 18.83 -1.26
CA ARG A 190 0.62 19.15 -0.27
C ARG A 190 0.00 20.54 -0.51
N GLU A 191 0.77 21.52 -0.94
CA GLU A 191 0.33 22.91 -1.15
C GLU A 191 -0.25 23.16 -2.56
N GLU A 192 -0.03 22.23 -3.49
CA GLU A 192 -0.44 22.38 -4.89
C GLU A 192 -1.95 22.50 -5.07
N LYS A 193 -2.40 23.25 -6.08
CA LYS A 193 -3.85 23.41 -6.35
C LYS A 193 -4.42 22.16 -7.01
N PRO A 194 -5.68 21.78 -6.73
CA PRO A 194 -6.33 20.66 -7.39
C PRO A 194 -6.27 20.77 -8.92
N THR A 195 -6.40 21.97 -9.50
CA THR A 195 -6.53 22.16 -10.95
C THR A 195 -5.32 21.75 -11.80
N ALA A 196 -4.18 21.37 -11.22
CA ALA A 196 -3.03 20.90 -11.97
C ALA A 196 -3.36 19.62 -12.78
N PRO A 197 -3.05 19.55 -14.09
CA PRO A 197 -3.34 18.37 -14.91
C PRO A 197 -2.58 17.12 -14.46
N GLU A 198 -1.34 17.28 -14.01
CA GLU A 198 -0.41 16.21 -13.62
C GLU A 198 -0.52 15.80 -12.13
N LEU A 199 -1.44 16.40 -11.37
CA LEU A 199 -1.57 16.25 -9.92
C LEU A 199 -1.55 14.79 -9.44
N PHE A 200 -2.20 13.89 -10.18
CA PHE A 200 -2.27 12.47 -9.83
C PHE A 200 -0.89 11.80 -9.81
N GLN A 201 -0.01 12.15 -10.76
CA GLN A 201 1.34 11.60 -10.83
C GLN A 201 2.22 12.15 -9.70
N TRP A 202 2.06 13.44 -9.39
CA TRP A 202 2.78 14.09 -8.30
C TRP A 202 2.37 13.52 -6.93
N LEU A 203 1.07 13.31 -6.71
CA LEU A 203 0.56 12.67 -5.49
C LEU A 203 1.05 11.22 -5.36
N ALA A 204 1.06 10.44 -6.44
CA ALA A 204 1.56 9.07 -6.43
C ALA A 204 3.07 9.02 -6.11
N ALA A 205 3.88 9.88 -6.75
CA ALA A 205 5.31 9.99 -6.47
C ALA A 205 5.57 10.44 -5.01
N ALA A 206 4.84 11.44 -4.52
CA ALA A 206 4.97 11.91 -3.15
C ALA A 206 4.58 10.85 -2.10
N CYS A 207 3.58 10.00 -2.37
CA CYS A 207 3.27 8.85 -1.51
C CYS A 207 4.47 7.89 -1.40
N ALA A 208 5.17 7.65 -2.50
CA ALA A 208 6.38 6.83 -2.51
C ALA A 208 7.53 7.51 -1.75
N HIS A 209 7.71 8.83 -1.90
CA HIS A 209 8.70 9.61 -1.16
C HIS A 209 8.45 9.55 0.35
N ALA A 210 7.20 9.70 0.78
CA ALA A 210 6.82 9.57 2.19
C ALA A 210 7.16 8.17 2.73
N THR A 211 6.92 7.13 1.93
CA THR A 211 7.25 5.74 2.28
C THR A 211 8.78 5.54 2.42
N ILE A 212 9.57 6.09 1.50
CA ILE A 212 11.04 6.06 1.55
C ILE A 212 11.59 6.77 2.80
N LEU A 213 10.95 7.86 3.22
CA LEU A 213 11.30 8.62 4.42
C LEU A 213 10.80 8.00 5.72
N GLY A 214 9.96 6.97 5.68
CA GLY A 214 9.28 6.43 6.85
C GLY A 214 8.25 7.37 7.48
N ASP A 215 7.77 8.38 6.73
CA ASP A 215 6.77 9.36 7.17
C ASP A 215 5.36 8.82 6.95
N ASP A 216 4.84 8.08 7.95
CA ASP A 216 3.52 7.47 7.90
C ASP A 216 2.37 8.50 7.94
N ILE A 217 2.62 9.69 8.49
CA ILE A 217 1.68 10.82 8.53
C ILE A 217 1.55 11.41 7.13
N ALA A 218 2.66 11.73 6.46
CA ALA A 218 2.64 12.24 5.09
C ALA A 218 2.05 11.24 4.11
N LEU A 219 2.38 9.95 4.25
CA LEU A 219 1.78 8.90 3.43
C LEU A 219 0.26 8.91 3.56
N HIS A 220 -0.27 9.00 4.79
CA HIS A 220 -1.71 9.02 5.03
C HIS A 220 -2.41 10.21 4.38
N GLU A 221 -1.89 11.42 4.61
CA GLU A 221 -2.48 12.64 4.07
C GLU A 221 -2.48 12.67 2.54
N LEU A 222 -1.35 12.29 1.93
CA LEU A 222 -1.20 12.24 0.48
C LEU A 222 -2.09 11.16 -0.13
N ALA A 223 -2.15 9.96 0.45
CA ALA A 223 -2.99 8.86 -0.03
C ALA A 223 -4.48 9.22 0.03
N ARG A 224 -4.94 9.82 1.14
CA ARG A 224 -6.33 10.31 1.28
C ARG A 224 -6.64 11.39 0.25
N ARG A 225 -5.71 12.31 0.01
CA ARG A 225 -5.89 13.37 -0.98
C ARG A 225 -5.97 12.80 -2.40
N LEU A 226 -5.08 11.86 -2.73
CA LEU A 226 -5.10 11.14 -4.00
C LEU A 226 -6.43 10.42 -4.22
N HIS A 227 -6.93 9.73 -3.20
CA HIS A 227 -8.22 9.04 -3.26
C HIS A 227 -9.40 10.03 -3.43
N ALA A 228 -9.43 11.12 -2.65
CA ALA A 228 -10.48 12.12 -2.76
C ALA A 228 -10.50 12.79 -4.15
N GLU A 229 -9.34 13.08 -4.72
CA GLU A 229 -9.24 13.67 -6.06
C GLU A 229 -9.65 12.69 -7.16
N ALA A 230 -9.22 11.44 -7.06
CA ALA A 230 -9.57 10.40 -8.03
C ALA A 230 -11.08 10.15 -8.02
N THR A 231 -11.70 10.15 -6.84
CA THR A 231 -13.16 10.02 -6.67
C THR A 231 -13.87 11.19 -7.34
N ARG A 232 -13.46 12.43 -7.04
CA ARG A 232 -14.13 13.63 -7.53
C ARG A 232 -14.12 13.74 -9.06
N ARG A 233 -13.05 13.27 -9.71
CA ARG A 233 -12.90 13.31 -11.17
C ARG A 233 -13.33 12.04 -11.89
N GLY A 234 -13.77 11.00 -11.17
CA GLY A 234 -14.05 9.69 -11.76
C GLY A 234 -12.83 9.07 -12.46
N ALA A 235 -11.62 9.36 -11.98
CA ALA A 235 -10.38 8.95 -12.63
C ALA A 235 -10.01 7.52 -12.22
N VAL A 236 -10.43 6.52 -13.01
CA VAL A 236 -10.28 5.09 -12.67
C VAL A 236 -8.83 4.64 -12.51
N ILE A 237 -7.90 5.10 -13.37
CA ILE A 237 -6.49 4.68 -13.28
C ILE A 237 -5.81 5.27 -12.03
N PRO A 238 -5.90 6.58 -11.74
CA PRO A 238 -5.43 7.13 -10.47
C PRO A 238 -6.09 6.51 -9.24
N MET A 239 -7.38 6.13 -9.33
CA MET A 239 -8.11 5.46 -8.24
C MET A 239 -7.43 4.18 -7.78
N ALA A 240 -6.96 3.35 -8.73
CA ALA A 240 -6.21 2.14 -8.41
C ALA A 240 -4.98 2.43 -7.54
N LEU A 241 -4.15 3.41 -7.91
CA LEU A 241 -2.97 3.80 -7.12
C LEU A 241 -3.38 4.37 -5.75
N ALA A 242 -4.44 5.18 -5.72
CA ALA A 242 -4.97 5.77 -4.50
C ALA A 242 -5.38 4.72 -3.46
N LEU A 243 -6.09 3.68 -3.92
CA LEU A 243 -6.54 2.58 -3.07
C LEU A 243 -5.36 1.78 -2.52
N SER A 244 -4.33 1.51 -3.34
CA SER A 244 -3.12 0.82 -2.88
C SER A 244 -2.37 1.60 -1.79
N HIS A 245 -2.16 2.91 -1.97
CA HIS A 245 -1.48 3.73 -0.97
C HIS A 245 -2.32 3.90 0.31
N THR A 246 -3.64 4.06 0.17
CA THR A 246 -4.54 4.18 1.32
C THR A 246 -4.56 2.87 2.11
N ALA A 247 -4.71 1.73 1.43
CA ALA A 247 -4.70 0.41 2.06
C ALA A 247 -3.40 0.14 2.82
N LEU A 248 -2.24 0.50 2.24
CA LEU A 248 -0.94 0.37 2.91
C LEU A 248 -0.82 1.29 4.13
N SER A 249 -1.27 2.54 4.01
CA SER A 249 -1.27 3.51 5.13
C SER A 249 -2.12 3.03 6.32
N GLU A 250 -3.26 2.40 6.05
CA GLU A 250 -4.12 1.80 7.08
C GLU A 250 -3.53 0.49 7.64
N LEU A 251 -2.84 -0.31 6.81
CA LEU A 251 -2.15 -1.52 7.26
C LEU A 251 -1.05 -1.21 8.27
N ILE A 252 -0.18 -0.23 7.96
CA ILE A 252 0.93 0.20 8.83
C ILE A 252 0.41 0.76 10.16
N ALA A 253 -0.76 1.41 10.15
CA ALA A 253 -1.42 1.91 11.35
C ALA A 253 -2.10 0.79 12.17
N GLY A 254 -2.36 -0.37 11.58
CA GLY A 254 -3.09 -1.47 12.24
C GLY A 254 -4.58 -1.49 12.01
N HIS A 255 -5.12 -0.62 11.15
CA HIS A 255 -6.52 -0.65 10.77
C HIS A 255 -6.77 -1.73 9.69
N ILE A 256 -6.46 -3.00 10.03
CA ILE A 256 -6.42 -4.13 9.10
C ILE A 256 -7.75 -4.30 8.35
N ALA A 257 -8.89 -4.12 9.02
CA ALA A 257 -10.20 -4.23 8.39
C ALA A 257 -10.45 -3.15 7.32
N GLU A 258 -10.02 -1.91 7.56
CA GLU A 258 -10.13 -0.83 6.56
C GLU A 258 -9.13 -1.02 5.43
N SER A 259 -7.91 -1.49 5.74
CA SER A 259 -6.92 -1.89 4.75
C SER A 259 -7.45 -2.98 3.80
N GLU A 260 -8.06 -4.04 4.35
CA GLU A 260 -8.71 -5.13 3.61
C GLU A 260 -9.78 -4.59 2.65
N ARG A 261 -10.65 -3.69 3.12
CA ARG A 261 -11.67 -3.06 2.26
C ARG A 261 -11.08 -2.27 1.09
N PHE A 262 -10.03 -1.48 1.30
CA PHE A 262 -9.40 -0.73 0.21
C PHE A 262 -8.68 -1.66 -0.78
N PHE A 263 -8.06 -2.73 -0.30
CA PHE A 263 -7.47 -3.76 -1.16
C PHE A 263 -8.53 -4.54 -1.96
N ASP A 264 -9.69 -4.83 -1.38
CA ASP A 264 -10.80 -5.49 -2.08
C ASP A 264 -11.36 -4.58 -3.19
N GLN A 265 -11.56 -3.29 -2.90
CA GLN A 265 -11.96 -2.30 -3.91
C GLN A 265 -10.93 -2.19 -5.04
N ARG A 266 -9.64 -2.18 -4.69
CA ARG A 266 -8.52 -2.18 -5.64
C ARG A 266 -8.57 -3.41 -6.55
N ALA A 267 -8.79 -4.60 -5.98
CA ALA A 267 -8.85 -5.86 -6.70
C ALA A 267 -10.05 -5.92 -7.63
N ALA A 268 -11.23 -5.49 -7.18
CA ALA A 268 -12.44 -5.40 -8.01
C ALA A 268 -12.24 -4.49 -9.23
N LEU A 269 -11.52 -3.37 -9.08
CA LEU A 269 -11.18 -2.49 -10.21
C LEU A 269 -10.23 -3.16 -11.23
N GLU A 270 -9.31 -4.02 -10.79
CA GLU A 270 -8.42 -4.76 -11.70
C GLU A 270 -9.11 -5.91 -12.39
N GLU A 271 -10.02 -6.59 -11.69
CA GLU A 271 -10.76 -7.73 -12.22
C GLU A 271 -11.59 -7.31 -13.44
N VAL A 272 -12.24 -6.14 -13.36
CA VAL A 272 -12.95 -5.53 -14.51
C VAL A 272 -12.02 -5.29 -15.72
N ARG A 273 -10.72 -5.12 -15.48
CA ARG A 273 -9.69 -4.97 -16.54
C ARG A 273 -8.99 -6.29 -16.91
N GLY A 274 -9.50 -7.43 -16.43
CA GLY A 274 -8.92 -8.74 -16.71
C GLY A 274 -7.63 -9.05 -15.95
N SER A 275 -7.35 -8.35 -14.86
CA SER A 275 -6.16 -8.51 -14.03
C SER A 275 -6.55 -9.01 -12.64
N GLN A 276 -6.09 -10.19 -12.25
CA GLN A 276 -6.27 -10.70 -10.88
C GLN A 276 -5.00 -10.42 -10.06
N GLN A 277 -5.10 -9.53 -9.07
CA GLN A 277 -4.00 -9.16 -8.17
C GLN A 277 -4.24 -9.70 -6.75
N GLY A 278 -3.27 -10.42 -6.19
CA GLY A 278 -3.38 -11.04 -4.86
C GLY A 278 -2.63 -10.32 -3.74
N LEU A 279 -1.91 -9.23 -4.02
CA LEU A 279 -0.96 -8.65 -3.06
C LEU A 279 -1.64 -8.14 -1.78
N GLY A 280 -2.76 -7.43 -1.93
CA GLY A 280 -3.52 -6.91 -0.79
C GLY A 280 -4.03 -8.04 0.12
N ALA A 281 -4.62 -9.07 -0.49
CA ALA A 281 -5.07 -10.26 0.23
C ALA A 281 -3.91 -10.97 0.95
N LEU A 282 -2.72 -11.07 0.32
CA LEU A 282 -1.54 -11.66 0.95
C LEU A 282 -1.11 -10.90 2.20
N LEU A 283 -0.98 -9.57 2.11
CA LEU A 283 -0.60 -8.71 3.23
C LEU A 283 -1.60 -8.80 4.38
N VAL A 284 -2.90 -8.80 4.06
CA VAL A 284 -3.96 -8.96 5.06
C VAL A 284 -3.93 -10.35 5.68
N ALA A 285 -3.80 -11.42 4.89
CA ALA A 285 -3.73 -12.79 5.38
C ALA A 285 -2.54 -13.01 6.33
N ALA A 286 -1.39 -12.43 6.02
CA ALA A 286 -0.21 -12.45 6.88
C ALA A 286 -0.50 -11.85 8.26
N TRP A 287 -1.06 -10.64 8.30
CA TRP A 287 -1.40 -9.96 9.56
C TRP A 287 -2.55 -10.65 10.30
N ARG A 288 -3.57 -11.14 9.59
CA ARG A 288 -4.70 -11.91 10.16
C ARG A 288 -4.29 -13.28 10.70
N GLY A 289 -3.05 -13.73 10.51
CA GLY A 289 -2.58 -15.04 10.93
C GLY A 289 -3.16 -16.21 10.11
N ARG A 290 -3.65 -15.94 8.89
CA ARG A 290 -4.19 -16.96 7.97
C ARG A 290 -3.03 -17.58 7.17
N PHE A 291 -2.17 -18.34 7.85
CA PHE A 291 -0.87 -18.76 7.31
C PHE A 291 -0.93 -19.61 6.03
N GLU A 292 -1.88 -20.55 5.93
CA GLU A 292 -2.02 -21.37 4.72
C GLU A 292 -2.56 -20.58 3.52
N GLU A 293 -3.43 -19.61 3.78
CA GLU A 293 -3.91 -18.67 2.77
C GLU A 293 -2.76 -17.77 2.29
N ALA A 294 -1.99 -17.19 3.22
CA ALA A 294 -0.80 -16.39 2.89
C ALA A 294 0.20 -17.20 2.07
N ARG A 295 0.49 -18.46 2.44
CA ARG A 295 1.38 -19.34 1.67
C ARG A 295 0.88 -19.56 0.24
N THR A 296 -0.41 -19.76 0.06
CA THR A 296 -1.01 -19.97 -1.28
C THR A 296 -0.96 -18.69 -2.12
N LEU A 297 -1.25 -17.54 -1.50
CA LEU A 297 -1.22 -16.24 -2.17
C LEU A 297 0.19 -15.79 -2.56
N THR A 298 1.22 -16.19 -1.81
CA THR A 298 2.63 -15.91 -2.15
C THR A 298 2.99 -16.34 -3.57
N GLU A 299 2.66 -17.57 -3.96
CA GLU A 299 2.98 -18.08 -5.30
C GLU A 299 2.17 -17.34 -6.37
N ALA A 300 0.87 -17.13 -6.14
CA ALA A 300 0.02 -16.38 -7.07
C ALA A 300 0.50 -14.95 -7.31
N VAL A 301 0.96 -14.25 -6.26
CA VAL A 301 1.54 -12.90 -6.36
C VAL A 301 2.85 -12.93 -7.12
N ARG A 302 3.73 -13.91 -6.86
CA ARG A 302 5.00 -14.05 -7.57
C ARG A 302 4.81 -14.27 -9.07
N GLU A 303 3.91 -15.19 -9.44
CA GLU A 303 3.58 -15.46 -10.85
C GLU A 303 2.95 -14.26 -11.53
N HIS A 304 2.05 -13.55 -10.85
CA HIS A 304 1.47 -12.31 -11.36
C HIS A 304 2.56 -11.26 -11.61
N ALA A 305 3.42 -10.99 -10.63
CA ALA A 305 4.50 -10.01 -10.73
C ALA A 305 5.43 -10.32 -11.91
N ALA A 306 5.81 -11.60 -12.10
CA ALA A 306 6.65 -12.03 -13.20
C ALA A 306 5.96 -11.83 -14.57
N ARG A 307 4.68 -12.21 -14.68
CA ARG A 307 3.91 -12.08 -15.93
C ARG A 307 3.66 -10.64 -16.34
N THR A 308 3.40 -9.75 -15.38
CA THR A 308 3.09 -8.33 -15.66
C THR A 308 4.30 -7.40 -15.50
N GLY A 309 5.47 -7.92 -15.14
CA GLY A 309 6.65 -7.11 -14.84
C GLY A 309 6.47 -6.13 -13.68
N GLN A 310 5.57 -6.42 -12.72
CA GLN A 310 5.27 -5.55 -11.58
C GLN A 310 6.15 -5.93 -10.38
N GLY A 311 7.45 -5.65 -10.47
CA GLY A 311 8.44 -6.09 -9.48
C GLY A 311 8.28 -5.47 -8.09
N TYR A 312 7.55 -4.35 -7.94
CA TYR A 312 7.27 -3.78 -6.62
C TYR A 312 6.58 -4.78 -5.69
N GLN A 313 5.80 -5.74 -6.23
CA GLN A 313 5.06 -6.72 -5.44
C GLN A 313 6.00 -7.66 -4.66
N LEU A 314 7.21 -7.91 -5.16
CA LEU A 314 8.15 -8.88 -4.59
C LEU A 314 8.63 -8.46 -3.20
N VAL A 315 8.97 -7.17 -3.00
CA VAL A 315 9.41 -6.69 -1.68
C VAL A 315 8.28 -6.73 -0.64
N PHE A 316 7.03 -6.53 -1.06
CA PHE A 316 5.88 -6.66 -0.17
C PHE A 316 5.51 -8.12 0.13
N LEU A 317 5.73 -9.03 -0.81
CA LEU A 317 5.63 -10.48 -0.59
C LEU A 317 6.64 -10.91 0.48
N ASP A 318 7.88 -10.45 0.37
CA ASP A 318 8.94 -10.72 1.34
C ASP A 318 8.62 -10.12 2.72
N TYR A 319 8.04 -8.92 2.76
CA TYR A 319 7.51 -8.34 4.00
C TYR A 319 6.38 -9.19 4.62
N ALA A 320 5.43 -9.66 3.81
CA ALA A 320 4.35 -10.54 4.30
C ALA A 320 4.92 -11.81 4.95
N ARG A 321 5.97 -12.38 4.35
CA ARG A 321 6.70 -13.52 4.92
C ARG A 321 7.35 -13.15 6.26
N CYS A 322 8.02 -12.00 6.35
CA CYS A 322 8.61 -11.52 7.61
C CYS A 322 7.56 -11.46 8.74
N VAL A 323 6.39 -10.87 8.47
CA VAL A 323 5.27 -10.78 9.44
C VAL A 323 4.81 -12.17 9.89
N VAL A 324 4.61 -13.10 8.94
CA VAL A 324 4.21 -14.48 9.26
C VAL A 324 5.23 -15.14 10.17
N GLU A 325 6.51 -15.10 9.82
CA GLU A 325 7.56 -15.79 10.58
C GLU A 325 7.81 -15.15 11.96
N LEU A 326 7.73 -13.82 12.08
CA LEU A 326 7.78 -13.13 13.38
C LEU A 326 6.63 -13.52 14.30
N SER A 327 5.41 -13.64 13.76
CA SER A 327 4.24 -14.06 14.54
C SER A 327 4.37 -15.50 15.06
N ARG A 328 5.19 -16.32 14.40
CA ARG A 328 5.48 -17.73 14.75
C ARG A 328 6.79 -17.90 15.52
N CYS A 329 7.46 -16.81 15.90
CA CYS A 329 8.76 -16.81 16.57
C CYS A 329 9.88 -17.50 15.77
N ARG A 330 9.78 -17.52 14.44
CA ARG A 330 10.79 -18.06 13.51
C ARG A 330 11.71 -16.94 13.02
N TYR A 331 12.53 -16.46 13.95
CA TYR A 331 13.25 -15.20 13.80
C TYR A 331 14.30 -15.23 12.70
N ASN A 332 15.00 -16.36 12.50
CA ASN A 332 15.98 -16.47 11.44
C ASN A 332 15.31 -16.44 10.05
N GLU A 333 14.20 -17.15 9.87
CA GLU A 333 13.41 -17.13 8.63
C GLU A 333 12.82 -15.75 8.36
N ALA A 334 12.38 -15.03 9.41
CA ALA A 334 11.92 -13.67 9.30
C ALA A 334 13.04 -12.72 8.82
N TYR A 335 14.24 -12.82 9.39
CA TYR A 335 15.38 -12.00 8.98
C TYR A 335 15.77 -12.27 7.52
N LEU A 336 15.95 -13.55 7.17
CA LEU A 336 16.33 -13.98 5.82
C LEU A 336 15.29 -13.59 4.75
N SER A 337 14.03 -13.36 5.12
CA SER A 337 13.01 -12.93 4.15
C SER A 337 13.26 -11.52 3.61
N LEU A 338 13.90 -10.63 4.37
CA LEU A 338 14.14 -9.23 3.99
C LEU A 338 15.62 -8.87 3.86
N GLU A 339 16.52 -9.82 4.07
CA GLU A 339 17.97 -9.62 3.95
C GLU A 339 18.34 -9.11 2.55
N GLY A 340 19.05 -7.98 2.50
CA GLY A 340 19.44 -7.32 1.26
C GLY A 340 18.28 -6.66 0.47
N GLN A 341 17.04 -6.69 0.98
CA GLN A 341 15.87 -6.13 0.27
C GLN A 341 15.56 -4.67 0.64
N ILE A 342 16.03 -4.18 1.78
CA ILE A 342 15.72 -2.81 2.27
C ILE A 342 16.85 -1.83 1.97
N GLY A 343 17.00 -1.46 0.70
CA GLY A 343 17.89 -0.37 0.27
C GLY A 343 17.28 1.03 0.44
N ASP A 344 18.01 2.07 0.02
CA ASP A 344 17.60 3.49 0.08
C ASP A 344 16.22 3.79 -0.51
N THR A 345 15.83 3.05 -1.55
CA THR A 345 14.59 3.28 -2.32
C THR A 345 13.44 2.34 -1.94
N SER A 346 13.66 1.47 -0.94
CA SER A 346 12.69 0.45 -0.54
C SER A 346 11.37 1.05 -0.04
N GLN A 347 10.26 0.41 -0.40
CA GLN A 347 8.91 0.81 0.01
C GLN A 347 8.43 0.14 1.31
N VAL A 348 9.28 -0.66 1.94
CA VAL A 348 8.98 -1.34 3.20
C VAL A 348 9.90 -0.86 4.33
N LYS A 349 10.30 0.42 4.32
CA LYS A 349 11.17 1.01 5.36
C LYS A 349 10.62 0.86 6.79
N PHE A 350 9.29 0.78 6.93
CA PHE A 350 8.63 0.47 8.20
C PHE A 350 8.93 -0.94 8.73
N ALA A 351 9.48 -1.85 7.93
CA ALA A 351 9.89 -3.19 8.34
C ALA A 351 11.31 -3.25 8.95
N LEU A 352 12.08 -2.16 8.97
CA LEU A 352 13.42 -2.13 9.58
C LEU A 352 13.37 -2.57 11.05
N VAL A 353 12.35 -2.13 11.81
CA VAL A 353 12.18 -2.54 13.23
C VAL A 353 11.89 -4.04 13.37
N ASP A 354 11.17 -4.63 12.42
CA ASP A 354 10.86 -6.06 12.38
C ASP A 354 12.14 -6.86 12.06
N MET A 355 13.02 -6.33 11.20
CA MET A 355 14.35 -6.91 10.94
C MET A 355 15.26 -6.84 12.18
N VAL A 356 15.26 -5.75 12.95
CA VAL A 356 16.02 -5.68 14.22
C VAL A 356 15.54 -6.72 15.21
N GLU A 357 14.21 -6.90 15.37
CA GLU A 357 13.68 -7.99 16.21
C GLU A 357 14.14 -9.35 15.72
N ALA A 358 13.99 -9.61 14.42
CA ALA A 358 14.35 -10.88 13.82
C ALA A 358 15.83 -11.21 14.06
N ALA A 359 16.74 -10.28 13.74
CA ALA A 359 18.18 -10.45 13.91
C ALA A 359 18.58 -10.64 15.39
N SER A 360 18.10 -9.76 16.28
CA SER A 360 18.37 -9.82 17.72
C SER A 360 17.94 -11.17 18.32
N ARG A 361 16.74 -11.65 17.95
CA ARG A 361 16.18 -12.90 18.45
C ARG A 361 16.76 -14.16 17.81
N SER A 362 17.41 -14.05 16.66
CA SER A 362 18.10 -15.17 16.00
C SER A 362 19.60 -15.25 16.31
N GLY A 363 20.12 -14.42 17.22
CA GLY A 363 21.54 -14.41 17.60
C GLY A 363 22.46 -13.68 16.61
N ARG A 364 21.90 -12.88 15.70
CA ARG A 364 22.60 -12.06 14.70
C ARG A 364 22.80 -10.65 15.23
N GLN A 365 23.65 -10.51 16.24
CA GLN A 365 23.79 -9.25 16.98
C GLN A 365 24.39 -8.14 16.12
N ASP A 366 25.41 -8.44 15.32
CA ASP A 366 26.06 -7.47 14.45
C ASP A 366 25.07 -6.95 13.40
N GLU A 367 24.35 -7.86 12.73
CA GLU A 367 23.32 -7.46 11.77
C GLU A 367 22.15 -6.69 12.41
N ALA A 368 21.79 -7.01 13.65
CA ALA A 368 20.77 -6.24 14.39
C ALA A 368 21.22 -4.79 14.65
N LEU A 369 22.52 -4.59 14.94
CA LEU A 369 23.09 -3.27 15.15
C LEU A 369 23.22 -2.48 13.84
N ASP A 370 23.58 -3.14 12.74
CA ASP A 370 23.63 -2.51 11.41
C ASP A 370 22.25 -2.00 10.97
N VAL A 371 21.21 -2.84 11.10
CA VAL A 371 19.83 -2.43 10.77
C VAL A 371 19.31 -1.36 11.74
N LEU A 372 19.72 -1.40 13.02
CA LEU A 372 19.40 -0.36 13.99
C LEU A 372 20.04 0.99 13.60
N ASP A 373 21.26 1.00 13.09
CA ASP A 373 21.92 2.22 12.61
C ASP A 373 21.18 2.80 11.40
N ASP A 374 20.73 1.97 10.46
CA ASP A 374 19.85 2.38 9.36
C ASP A 374 18.54 3.00 9.85
N LEU A 375 17.89 2.38 10.84
CA LEU A 375 16.68 2.90 11.46
C LEU A 375 16.93 4.22 12.19
N SER A 376 18.06 4.35 12.89
CA SER A 376 18.45 5.58 13.59
C SER A 376 18.63 6.73 12.59
N ARG A 377 19.38 6.49 11.50
CA ARG A 377 19.57 7.46 10.42
C ARG A 377 18.25 7.88 9.76
N LEU A 378 17.29 6.96 9.64
CA LEU A 378 15.96 7.28 9.12
C LEU A 378 15.17 8.15 10.10
N ALA A 379 15.17 7.80 11.38
CA ALA A 379 14.47 8.55 12.43
C ALA A 379 15.02 9.96 12.66
N ASP A 380 16.34 10.14 12.55
CA ASP A 380 16.99 11.45 12.66
C ASP A 380 16.52 12.41 11.55
N ARG A 381 16.19 11.87 10.37
CA ARG A 381 15.69 12.64 9.22
C ARG A 381 14.19 12.92 9.33
N THR A 382 13.43 11.97 9.86
CA THR A 382 11.96 12.01 9.89
C THR A 382 11.45 11.66 11.31
N PRO A 383 11.53 12.60 12.28
CA PRO A 383 11.23 12.31 13.68
C PRO A 383 9.73 12.30 13.97
N VAL A 384 8.96 11.49 13.23
CA VAL A 384 7.53 11.26 13.48
C VAL A 384 7.33 10.24 14.62
N PRO A 385 6.24 10.33 15.41
CA PRO A 385 6.04 9.49 16.59
C PRO A 385 6.17 7.99 16.30
N GLY A 386 5.61 7.52 15.19
CA GLY A 386 5.71 6.13 14.76
C GLY A 386 7.16 5.65 14.59
N LEU A 387 8.00 6.46 13.96
CA LEU A 387 9.38 6.08 13.67
C LEU A 387 10.30 6.23 14.90
N LEU A 388 10.07 7.25 15.73
CA LEU A 388 10.77 7.42 17.00
C LEU A 388 10.47 6.27 17.98
N GLY A 389 9.23 5.80 18.02
CA GLY A 389 8.85 4.64 18.82
C GLY A 389 9.45 3.33 18.30
N ASP A 390 9.53 3.14 16.98
CA ASP A 390 10.21 2.00 16.37
C ASP A 390 11.70 2.01 16.71
N LEU A 391 12.37 3.17 16.64
CA LEU A 391 13.77 3.32 17.04
C LEU A 391 13.97 2.98 18.52
N ALA A 392 13.12 3.51 19.41
CA ALA A 392 13.19 3.21 20.83
C ALA A 392 12.99 1.72 21.12
N ARG A 393 12.04 1.06 20.41
CA ARG A 393 11.82 -0.39 20.53
C ARG A 393 13.00 -1.20 20.03
N ALA A 394 13.59 -0.82 18.90
CA ALA A 394 14.78 -1.45 18.34
C ALA A 394 15.99 -1.31 19.28
N ARG A 395 16.24 -0.12 19.82
CA ARG A 395 17.29 0.11 20.84
C ARG A 395 17.04 -0.71 22.10
N ALA A 396 15.79 -0.90 22.51
CA ALA A 396 15.47 -1.74 23.67
C ALA A 396 15.78 -3.23 23.44
N LEU A 397 15.62 -3.72 22.21
CA LEU A 397 15.94 -5.10 21.82
C LEU A 397 17.44 -5.40 21.79
N THR A 398 18.28 -4.38 21.59
CA THR A 398 19.74 -4.48 21.51
C THR A 398 20.45 -3.84 22.69
N ALA A 399 19.71 -3.44 23.73
CA ALA A 399 20.27 -2.77 24.89
C ALA A 399 21.27 -3.68 25.63
N PRO A 400 22.40 -3.14 26.10
CA PRO A 400 23.44 -3.94 26.76
C PRO A 400 23.05 -4.36 28.19
N ASP A 401 22.15 -3.63 28.82
CA ASP A 401 21.73 -3.85 30.21
C ASP A 401 20.21 -3.71 30.40
N PRO A 402 19.63 -4.39 31.41
CA PRO A 402 18.20 -4.35 31.68
C PRO A 402 17.61 -2.97 31.99
N SER A 403 18.38 -2.07 32.62
CA SER A 403 17.87 -0.77 33.04
C SER A 403 17.69 0.19 31.85
N SER A 404 18.65 0.16 30.92
CA SER A 404 18.55 0.85 29.64
C SER A 404 17.42 0.27 28.80
N ALA A 405 17.30 -1.06 28.73
CA ALA A 405 16.23 -1.74 27.99
C ALA A 405 14.83 -1.29 28.45
N GLU A 406 14.58 -1.27 29.76
CA GLU A 406 13.28 -0.84 30.30
C GLU A 406 12.94 0.61 29.98
N THR A 407 13.92 1.50 30.11
CA THR A 407 13.74 2.93 29.81
C THR A 407 13.35 3.12 28.34
N LEU A 408 14.00 2.38 27.43
CA LEU A 408 13.75 2.42 26.00
C LEU A 408 12.40 1.79 25.62
N TYR A 409 11.99 0.67 26.24
CA TYR A 409 10.66 0.12 26.02
C TYR A 409 9.54 1.09 26.45
N ARG A 410 9.69 1.74 27.62
CA ARG A 410 8.73 2.76 28.07
C ARG A 410 8.71 3.97 27.14
N LEU A 411 9.86 4.40 26.62
CA LEU A 411 9.94 5.46 25.62
C LEU A 411 9.23 5.06 24.32
N ALA A 412 9.41 3.81 23.87
CA ALA A 412 8.74 3.27 22.69
C ALA A 412 7.21 3.25 22.85
N VAL A 413 6.71 2.86 24.03
CA VAL A 413 5.27 2.92 24.33
C VAL A 413 4.77 4.36 24.23
N ARG A 414 5.41 5.33 24.90
CA ARG A 414 5.01 6.75 24.85
C ARG A 414 4.94 7.30 23.43
N HIS A 415 5.99 7.07 22.62
CA HIS A 415 5.97 7.53 21.23
C HIS A 415 4.87 6.85 20.39
N HIS A 416 4.55 5.59 20.66
CA HIS A 416 3.49 4.89 19.95
C HIS A 416 2.07 5.20 20.45
N GLU A 417 1.90 5.76 21.64
CA GLU A 417 0.62 6.34 22.07
C GLU A 417 0.25 7.55 21.19
N ASP A 418 1.24 8.31 20.74
CA ASP A 418 1.08 9.46 19.84
C ASP A 418 1.15 9.09 18.34
N ALA A 419 1.37 7.81 18.01
CA ALA A 419 1.50 7.35 16.62
C ALA A 419 0.14 7.07 15.95
N ARG A 420 0.14 6.92 14.62
CA ARG A 420 -1.07 6.51 13.90
C ARG A 420 -1.43 5.06 14.19
N GLY A 421 -2.60 4.89 14.80
CA GLY A 421 -3.26 3.61 14.96
C GLY A 421 -2.58 2.64 15.94
N PRO A 422 -3.23 1.51 16.23
CA PRO A 422 -2.85 0.64 17.34
C PRO A 422 -1.67 -0.30 17.09
N LEU A 423 -1.22 -0.51 15.85
CA LEU A 423 -0.29 -1.61 15.55
C LEU A 423 1.06 -1.48 16.27
N ARG A 424 1.69 -0.32 16.14
CA ARG A 424 3.03 -0.10 16.72
C ARG A 424 2.99 -0.12 18.25
N LEU A 425 1.92 0.41 18.84
CA LEU A 425 1.68 0.38 20.27
C LEU A 425 1.52 -1.07 20.77
N ALA A 426 0.72 -1.89 20.08
CA ALA A 426 0.55 -3.30 20.40
C ALA A 426 1.88 -4.07 20.37
N ARG A 427 2.70 -3.83 19.34
CA ARG A 427 4.04 -4.45 19.21
C ARG A 427 5.01 -3.98 20.31
N SER A 428 4.97 -2.71 20.72
CA SER A 428 5.79 -2.23 21.86
C SER A 428 5.39 -2.89 23.18
N HIS A 429 4.09 -2.96 23.49
CA HIS A 429 3.62 -3.66 24.67
C HIS A 429 3.93 -5.16 24.64
N GLN A 430 3.83 -5.79 23.47
CA GLN A 430 4.19 -7.21 23.29
C GLN A 430 5.65 -7.44 23.68
N LEU A 431 6.60 -6.75 23.04
CA LEU A 431 8.02 -6.98 23.29
C LEU A 431 8.45 -6.56 24.70
N TYR A 432 7.89 -5.46 25.23
CA TYR A 432 8.16 -5.05 26.61
C TYR A 432 7.65 -6.08 27.63
N GLY A 433 6.44 -6.59 27.43
CA GLY A 433 5.86 -7.63 28.27
C GLY A 433 6.64 -8.94 28.22
N GLU A 434 7.07 -9.37 27.04
CA GLU A 434 7.93 -10.55 26.88
C GLU A 434 9.29 -10.34 27.56
N TRP A 435 9.86 -9.13 27.49
CA TRP A 435 11.11 -8.78 28.16
C TRP A 435 10.94 -8.82 29.69
N LEU A 436 9.91 -8.19 30.24
CA LEU A 436 9.59 -8.22 31.68
C LEU A 436 9.43 -9.65 32.21
N ARG A 437 8.85 -10.56 31.41
CA ARG A 437 8.75 -11.97 31.78
C ARG A 437 10.13 -12.60 31.93
N ARG A 438 11.05 -12.34 30.98
CA ARG A 438 12.43 -12.86 31.01
C ARG A 438 13.23 -12.28 32.18
N GLU A 439 12.96 -11.04 32.56
CA GLU A 439 13.46 -10.38 33.79
C GLU A 439 12.79 -10.86 35.08
N ARG A 440 12.00 -11.94 35.03
CA ARG A 440 11.29 -12.54 36.19
C ARG A 440 10.33 -11.56 36.90
N ARG A 441 9.70 -10.67 36.14
CA ARG A 441 8.67 -9.70 36.61
C ARG A 441 7.27 -10.04 36.05
N PRO A 442 6.70 -11.22 36.35
CA PRO A 442 5.47 -11.70 35.71
C PRO A 442 4.25 -10.82 35.99
N LYS A 443 4.18 -10.14 37.15
CA LYS A 443 3.05 -9.24 37.46
C LYS A 443 2.98 -8.07 36.47
N GLU A 444 4.12 -7.46 36.17
CA GLU A 444 4.21 -6.34 35.25
C GLU A 444 4.10 -6.82 33.80
N ALA A 445 4.75 -7.94 33.46
CA ALA A 445 4.62 -8.58 32.16
C ALA A 445 3.15 -8.82 31.78
N ARG A 446 2.33 -9.33 32.70
CA ARG A 446 0.90 -9.55 32.47
C ARG A 446 0.12 -8.29 32.13
N ARG A 447 0.50 -7.12 32.65
CA ARG A 447 -0.16 -5.86 32.32
C ARG A 447 0.10 -5.50 30.87
N GLU A 448 1.37 -5.46 30.49
CA GLU A 448 1.79 -5.10 29.13
C GLU A 448 1.27 -6.10 28.09
N LEU A 449 1.41 -7.41 28.35
CA LEU A 449 0.94 -8.45 27.43
C LEU A 449 -0.60 -8.48 27.30
N ARG A 450 -1.34 -8.05 28.32
CA ARG A 450 -2.81 -7.93 28.21
C ARG A 450 -3.19 -6.82 27.25
N THR A 451 -2.59 -5.63 27.40
CA THR A 451 -2.79 -4.50 26.48
C THR A 451 -2.44 -4.91 25.05
N ALA A 452 -1.29 -5.57 24.85
CA ALA A 452 -0.90 -6.06 23.53
C ALA A 452 -1.92 -7.04 22.95
N TYR A 453 -2.40 -8.02 23.73
CA TYR A 453 -3.38 -8.99 23.28
C TYR A 453 -4.70 -8.33 22.88
N GLU A 454 -5.23 -7.43 23.71
CA GLU A 454 -6.49 -6.73 23.45
C GLU A 454 -6.40 -5.89 22.16
N LEU A 455 -5.28 -5.21 21.93
CA LEU A 455 -5.05 -4.45 20.70
C LEU A 455 -4.93 -5.38 19.47
N PHE A 456 -4.18 -6.48 19.55
CA PHE A 456 -4.08 -7.44 18.44
C PHE A 456 -5.41 -8.13 18.14
N ASP A 457 -6.18 -8.51 19.16
CA ASP A 457 -7.50 -9.13 18.99
C ASP A 457 -8.48 -8.15 18.33
N ALA A 458 -8.51 -6.89 18.79
CA ALA A 458 -9.36 -5.84 18.23
C ALA A 458 -9.03 -5.54 16.75
N MET A 459 -7.75 -5.49 16.39
CA MET A 459 -7.33 -5.37 14.98
C MET A 459 -7.61 -6.65 14.17
N GLY A 460 -7.72 -7.79 14.85
CA GLY A 460 -7.76 -9.13 14.29
C GLY A 460 -6.41 -9.60 13.73
N ALA A 461 -5.31 -9.13 14.33
CA ALA A 461 -3.94 -9.56 14.03
C ALA A 461 -3.61 -10.90 14.75
N LEU A 462 -4.31 -11.97 14.36
CA LEU A 462 -4.42 -13.18 15.20
C LEU A 462 -3.11 -13.96 15.38
N GLY A 463 -2.16 -13.84 14.46
CA GLY A 463 -0.83 -14.44 14.62
C GLY A 463 -0.10 -13.86 15.84
N HIS A 464 -0.03 -12.53 15.92
CA HIS A 464 0.57 -11.83 17.07
C HIS A 464 -0.26 -11.94 18.34
N ALA A 465 -1.59 -11.99 18.24
CA ALA A 465 -2.47 -12.27 19.38
C ALA A 465 -2.17 -13.66 19.99
N SER A 466 -1.99 -14.67 19.13
CA SER A 466 -1.67 -16.04 19.56
C SER A 466 -0.31 -16.13 20.25
N ARG A 467 0.73 -15.48 19.71
CA ARG A 467 2.05 -15.35 20.36
C ARG A 467 1.93 -14.67 21.72
N THR A 468 1.24 -13.54 21.79
CA THR A 468 1.03 -12.80 23.05
C THR A 468 0.27 -13.63 24.09
N ALA A 469 -0.71 -14.43 23.66
CA ALA A 469 -1.46 -15.33 24.55
C ALA A 469 -0.57 -16.43 25.17
N GLN A 470 0.37 -16.99 24.40
CA GLN A 470 1.35 -17.96 24.91
C GLN A 470 2.26 -17.33 25.97
N GLU A 471 2.69 -16.09 25.72
CA GLU A 471 3.51 -15.31 26.66
C GLU A 471 2.74 -14.94 27.94
N LEU A 472 1.45 -14.61 27.84
CA LEU A 472 0.57 -14.43 28.99
C LEU A 472 0.44 -15.70 29.82
N ALA A 473 0.22 -16.84 29.17
CA ALA A 473 0.10 -18.14 29.83
C ALA A 473 1.39 -18.49 30.59
N ALA A 474 2.54 -18.25 29.96
CA ALA A 474 3.84 -18.42 30.59
C ALA A 474 4.08 -17.44 31.78
N ALA A 475 3.44 -16.27 31.78
CA ALA A 475 3.43 -15.34 32.91
C ALA A 475 2.34 -15.67 33.97
N GLY A 476 1.67 -16.82 33.84
CA GLY A 476 0.64 -17.29 34.77
C GLY A 476 -0.69 -16.56 34.68
N ALA A 477 -1.05 -16.04 33.50
CA ALA A 477 -2.40 -15.53 33.24
C ALA A 477 -2.94 -16.04 31.91
N THR A 478 -4.26 -16.19 31.84
CA THR A 478 -4.93 -16.41 30.56
C THR A 478 -5.28 -15.06 29.91
N PRO A 479 -5.32 -14.99 28.57
CA PRO A 479 -5.88 -13.84 27.88
C PRO A 479 -7.27 -13.51 28.42
N PRO A 480 -7.66 -12.22 28.43
CA PRO A 480 -9.05 -11.86 28.61
C PRO A 480 -9.85 -12.53 27.51
N THR A 481 -10.57 -13.60 27.84
CA THR A 481 -11.66 -14.04 26.97
C THR A 481 -12.81 -13.06 27.18
N ALA A 482 -13.73 -12.90 26.22
CA ALA A 482 -14.93 -12.09 26.43
C ALA A 482 -15.71 -12.48 27.71
N ALA A 483 -15.51 -13.69 28.24
CA ALA A 483 -16.08 -14.14 29.51
C ALA A 483 -15.41 -13.54 30.77
N ASN A 484 -14.20 -12.96 30.65
CA ASN A 484 -13.35 -12.53 31.76
C ASN A 484 -13.10 -11.01 31.81
N ALA A 485 -13.69 -10.23 30.90
CA ALA A 485 -13.61 -8.77 30.97
C ALA A 485 -14.53 -8.23 32.09
N PRO A 486 -14.14 -7.20 32.87
CA PRO A 486 -15.03 -6.56 33.82
C PRO A 486 -16.21 -5.95 33.05
N GLY A 487 -17.43 -6.46 33.28
CA GLY A 487 -18.65 -6.09 32.53
C GLY A 487 -18.89 -6.87 31.23
N GLY A 488 -18.01 -7.80 30.84
CA GLY A 488 -18.14 -8.63 29.62
C GLY A 488 -18.86 -9.97 29.80
N GLY A 489 -19.11 -10.38 31.05
CA GLY A 489 -19.79 -11.64 31.39
C GLY A 489 -21.14 -11.85 30.69
N ASP A 490 -21.81 -10.75 30.31
CA ASP A 490 -23.16 -10.76 29.75
C ASP A 490 -23.22 -10.50 28.22
N ARG A 491 -22.09 -10.26 27.54
CA ARG A 491 -22.07 -10.02 26.07
C ARG A 491 -21.61 -11.25 25.29
N LEU A 492 -22.34 -11.57 24.23
CA LEU A 492 -22.00 -12.63 23.28
C LEU A 492 -20.78 -12.22 22.44
N THR A 493 -19.87 -13.15 22.18
CA THR A 493 -18.83 -12.95 21.15
C THR A 493 -19.44 -12.92 19.75
N PRO A 494 -18.76 -12.39 18.72
CA PRO A 494 -19.27 -12.43 17.35
C PRO A 494 -19.64 -13.83 16.86
N GLN A 495 -18.89 -14.86 17.30
CA GLN A 495 -19.15 -16.26 16.95
C GLN A 495 -20.34 -16.84 17.75
N GLU A 496 -20.44 -16.52 19.04
CA GLU A 496 -21.60 -16.88 19.87
C GLU A 496 -22.88 -16.22 19.37
N ALA A 497 -22.83 -14.94 18.97
CA ALA A 497 -23.97 -14.22 18.39
C ALA A 497 -24.38 -14.82 17.03
N ARG A 498 -23.42 -15.27 16.20
CA ARG A 498 -23.70 -15.93 14.92
C ARG A 498 -24.41 -17.27 15.13
N VAL A 499 -23.91 -18.11 16.05
CA VAL A 499 -24.56 -19.36 16.47
C VAL A 499 -25.95 -19.09 17.08
N ALA A 500 -26.05 -18.08 17.95
CA ALA A 500 -27.30 -17.71 18.61
C ALA A 500 -28.37 -17.23 17.62
N ARG A 501 -28.00 -16.43 16.61
CA ARG A 501 -28.92 -15.98 15.55
C ARG A 501 -29.48 -17.13 14.73
N LEU A 502 -28.63 -18.06 14.30
CA LEU A 502 -29.07 -19.23 13.53
C LEU A 502 -29.95 -20.15 14.38
N ALA A 503 -29.59 -20.35 15.65
CA ALA A 503 -30.38 -21.13 16.58
C ALA A 503 -31.74 -20.50 16.92
N ALA A 504 -31.79 -19.18 17.11
CA ALA A 504 -33.03 -18.42 17.30
C ALA A 504 -33.89 -18.37 16.02
N GLY A 505 -33.26 -18.52 14.85
CA GLY A 505 -33.93 -18.68 13.55
C GLY A 505 -34.42 -20.10 13.26
N GLY A 506 -34.25 -21.05 14.19
CA GLY A 506 -34.79 -22.41 14.09
C GLY A 506 -33.86 -23.46 13.45
N ALA A 507 -32.66 -23.09 12.99
CA ALA A 507 -31.70 -24.07 12.47
C ALA A 507 -31.30 -25.06 13.56
N THR A 508 -31.10 -26.33 13.25
CA THR A 508 -30.60 -27.39 14.15
C THR A 508 -29.09 -27.29 14.35
N ASN A 509 -28.53 -27.98 15.34
CA ASN A 509 -27.07 -27.96 15.57
C ASN A 509 -26.29 -28.53 14.38
N GLY A 510 -26.84 -29.51 13.67
CA GLY A 510 -26.24 -30.06 12.44
C GLY A 510 -26.21 -29.05 11.29
N GLU A 511 -27.29 -28.30 11.10
CA GLU A 511 -27.36 -27.27 10.08
C GLU A 511 -26.46 -26.07 10.39
N ILE A 512 -26.41 -25.65 11.67
CA ILE A 512 -25.50 -24.58 12.12
C ILE A 512 -24.04 -25.01 11.94
N ALA A 513 -23.73 -26.27 12.29
CA ALA A 513 -22.41 -26.85 12.09
C ALA A 513 -22.00 -26.81 10.61
N ALA A 514 -22.89 -27.22 9.70
CA ALA A 514 -22.66 -27.16 8.26
C ALA A 514 -22.50 -25.72 7.74
N GLN A 515 -23.36 -24.79 8.17
CA GLN A 515 -23.33 -23.39 7.71
C GLN A 515 -22.13 -22.59 8.22
N LEU A 516 -21.64 -22.92 9.42
CA LEU A 516 -20.50 -22.23 10.04
C LEU A 516 -19.19 -23.01 9.93
N TYR A 517 -19.18 -24.16 9.24
CA TYR A 517 -18.03 -25.07 9.13
C TYR A 517 -17.45 -25.48 10.50
N LEU A 518 -18.33 -25.82 11.45
CA LEU A 518 -17.99 -26.27 12.80
C LEU A 518 -18.45 -27.71 13.03
N SER A 519 -17.92 -28.38 14.06
CA SER A 519 -18.49 -29.65 14.51
C SER A 519 -19.81 -29.41 15.28
N VAL A 520 -20.73 -30.39 15.26
CA VAL A 520 -21.97 -30.36 16.07
C VAL A 520 -21.67 -30.15 17.55
N HIS A 521 -20.61 -30.79 18.05
CA HIS A 521 -20.14 -30.63 19.43
C HIS A 521 -19.67 -29.19 19.74
N THR A 522 -19.04 -28.53 18.76
CA THR A 522 -18.61 -27.12 18.89
C THR A 522 -19.83 -26.19 18.93
N VAL A 523 -20.88 -26.48 18.15
CA VAL A 523 -22.14 -25.73 18.21
C VAL A 523 -22.82 -25.89 19.58
N ASP A 524 -22.89 -27.11 20.11
CA ASP A 524 -23.42 -27.36 21.46
C ASP A 524 -22.65 -26.62 22.55
N TYR A 525 -21.33 -26.59 22.43
CA TYR A 525 -20.46 -25.84 23.33
C TYR A 525 -20.76 -24.34 23.29
N HIS A 526 -20.90 -23.75 22.10
CA HIS A 526 -21.25 -22.33 21.96
C HIS A 526 -22.66 -22.05 22.49
N LEU A 527 -23.64 -22.92 22.24
CA LEU A 527 -25.00 -22.76 22.75
C LEU A 527 -25.07 -22.80 24.28
N ARG A 528 -24.34 -23.70 24.94
CA ARG A 528 -24.24 -23.71 26.41
C ARG A 528 -23.65 -22.41 26.96
N LYS A 529 -22.67 -21.82 26.27
CA LYS A 529 -22.12 -20.51 26.64
C LYS A 529 -23.12 -19.38 26.42
N VAL A 530 -23.83 -19.37 25.29
CA VAL A 530 -24.88 -18.40 24.97
C VAL A 530 -25.99 -18.45 26.03
N PHE A 531 -26.46 -19.64 26.39
CA PHE A 531 -27.51 -19.83 27.40
C PHE A 531 -27.10 -19.27 28.76
N ARG A 532 -25.87 -19.57 29.18
CA ARG A 532 -25.32 -19.03 30.43
C ARG A 532 -25.16 -17.50 30.39
N LYS A 533 -24.75 -16.92 29.26
CA LYS A 533 -24.53 -15.47 29.10
C LYS A 533 -25.83 -14.66 29.00
N LEU A 534 -26.89 -15.26 28.45
CA LEU A 534 -28.19 -14.60 28.31
C LEU A 534 -29.16 -14.89 29.47
N ASP A 535 -28.74 -15.72 30.43
CA ASP A 535 -29.53 -16.24 31.54
C ASP A 535 -30.85 -16.88 31.06
N ILE A 536 -30.70 -17.88 30.19
CA ILE A 536 -31.80 -18.66 29.61
C ILE A 536 -31.49 -20.16 29.68
N HIS A 537 -32.53 -20.98 29.64
CA HIS A 537 -32.39 -22.43 29.85
C HIS A 537 -32.78 -23.27 28.64
N SER A 538 -33.32 -22.65 27.60
CA SER A 538 -33.78 -23.38 26.41
C SER A 538 -33.54 -22.63 25.11
N ARG A 539 -33.44 -23.40 24.01
CA ARG A 539 -33.40 -22.86 22.64
C ARG A 539 -34.67 -22.06 22.31
N ARG A 540 -35.80 -22.37 22.96
CA ARG A 540 -37.07 -21.68 22.78
C ARG A 540 -37.00 -20.25 23.34
N GLU A 541 -36.45 -20.08 24.53
CA GLU A 541 -36.19 -18.76 25.13
C GLU A 541 -35.21 -17.90 24.32
N LEU A 542 -34.33 -18.53 23.55
CA LEU A 542 -33.43 -17.84 22.62
C LEU A 542 -34.21 -17.13 21.50
N ALA A 543 -35.31 -17.72 21.01
CA ALA A 543 -36.19 -17.10 20.01
C ALA A 543 -37.00 -15.93 20.60
N ASP A 544 -37.39 -16.04 21.87
CA ASP A 544 -38.16 -15.01 22.59
C ASP A 544 -37.31 -13.79 22.98
N ARG A 545 -35.97 -13.91 22.98
CA ARG A 545 -35.02 -12.83 23.34
C ARG A 545 -34.11 -12.37 22.19
N ARG A 546 -34.59 -12.40 20.94
CA ARG A 546 -33.81 -11.98 19.75
C ARG A 546 -33.19 -10.58 19.87
N ASP A 547 -33.85 -9.67 20.59
CA ASP A 547 -33.35 -8.32 20.82
C ASP A 547 -31.99 -8.32 21.54
N ARG A 548 -31.80 -9.22 22.50
CA ARG A 548 -30.52 -9.37 23.26
C ARG A 548 -29.40 -10.02 22.45
N ILE A 549 -29.72 -10.66 21.33
CA ILE A 549 -28.73 -11.23 20.39
C ILE A 549 -28.21 -10.13 19.44
N THR A 550 -29.00 -9.07 19.24
CA THR A 550 -28.72 -8.00 18.27
C THR A 550 -28.00 -6.81 18.92
N SER A 551 -28.10 -6.65 20.25
CA SER A 551 -27.43 -5.61 21.03
C SER A 551 -26.00 -5.96 21.49
N ALA A 552 -25.50 -7.14 21.14
CA ALA A 552 -24.15 -7.63 21.46
C ALA A 552 -23.24 -7.58 20.23
#